data_AF-G0NZL9-F1
#
_entry.id   AF-G0NZL9-F1
#
_cell.length_a   1.000
_cell.length_b   1.000
_cell.length_c   1.000
_cell.angle_alpha   90.00
_cell.angle_beta   90.00
_cell.angle_gamma   90.00
#
_symmetry.space_group_name_H-M   'P 1'
#
loop_
_entity.id
_entity.type
_entity.pdbx_description
1 polymer ?
#
loop_
_entity_poly.entity_id
_entity_poly.type
_entity_poly.pdbx_seq_one_letter_code
_entity_poly.pdbx_strand_id
1 'polypeptide(L)'
;MNQQPLPNVLPNRAAQNLLRAVEQGQWIPVHMIPELARQMQPMLIPGAEDLQLLHLMLDLVQTTSTYMSYYLSNHAMFECPTFYSTSVYYIYKLALKRRQNPVYLDTLAVVVKRRLRDLFPHAAYLPNLPSLQQIIISNHFYEGGVQGIYGFQKERAWNRFEKVLGEAYSYIGTYHQCHGTTPNVDFLYQFAILYTKYNGGVGREQFHNAACNYLRTNLPQVGQEFFRQLSHGFQNTLTLQDMAVTFA
;
A
#
# COMPACT_ATOMS: atom_id res chain seq x y z
N MET A 1 -24.93 12.00 -36.96
CA MET A 1 -25.24 11.65 -35.57
C MET A 1 -24.56 12.68 -34.67
N ASN A 2 -25.35 13.55 -34.06
CA ASN A 2 -24.87 14.64 -33.20
C ASN A 2 -24.38 14.06 -31.86
N GLN A 3 -23.08 14.14 -31.59
CA GLN A 3 -22.56 13.92 -30.23
C GLN A 3 -22.93 15.14 -29.39
N GLN A 4 -23.84 14.96 -28.43
CA GLN A 4 -24.05 15.96 -27.40
C GLN A 4 -22.75 16.10 -26.59
N PRO A 5 -22.28 17.33 -26.31
CA PRO A 5 -21.18 17.52 -25.38
C PRO A 5 -21.61 17.02 -23.99
N LEU A 6 -20.72 16.27 -23.34
CA LEU A 6 -20.90 15.86 -21.94
C LEU A 6 -21.23 17.10 -21.10
N PRO A 7 -22.20 17.02 -20.18
CA PRO A 7 -22.56 18.15 -19.34
C PRO A 7 -21.33 18.57 -18.54
N ASN A 8 -20.96 19.83 -18.70
CA ASN A 8 -19.87 20.47 -17.97
C ASN A 8 -20.35 20.67 -16.52
N VAL A 9 -20.34 19.60 -15.72
CA VAL A 9 -20.71 19.64 -14.30
C VAL A 9 -19.51 20.22 -13.56
N LEU A 10 -19.43 21.55 -13.52
CA LEU A 10 -18.54 22.25 -12.61
C LEU A 10 -18.86 21.72 -11.19
N PRO A 11 -17.85 21.26 -10.42
CA PRO A 11 -18.09 20.75 -9.08
C PRO A 11 -18.75 21.86 -8.26
N ASN A 12 -19.92 21.55 -7.70
CA ASN A 12 -20.69 22.48 -6.86
C ASN A 12 -19.75 23.09 -5.79
N ARG A 13 -19.90 24.38 -5.46
CA ARG A 13 -19.12 25.08 -4.42
C ARG A 13 -18.99 24.28 -3.11
N ALA A 14 -20.00 23.49 -2.76
CA ALA A 14 -19.94 22.57 -1.62
C ALA A 14 -18.81 21.52 -1.75
N ALA A 15 -18.61 20.94 -2.94
CA ALA A 15 -17.57 19.97 -3.27
C ALA A 15 -16.16 20.58 -3.16
N GLN A 16 -15.98 21.78 -3.71
CA GLN A 16 -14.71 22.49 -3.66
C GLN A 16 -14.33 22.89 -2.22
N ASN A 17 -15.33 23.27 -1.42
CA ASN A 17 -15.11 23.60 0.00
C ASN A 17 -14.82 22.36 0.84
N LEU A 18 -15.44 21.21 0.52
CA LEU A 18 -15.15 19.94 1.18
C LEU A 18 -13.76 19.41 0.84
N LEU A 19 -13.34 19.46 -0.43
CA LEU A 19 -11.99 19.07 -0.85
C LEU A 19 -10.93 19.96 -0.21
N ARG A 20 -11.16 21.29 -0.15
CA ARG A 20 -10.29 22.20 0.60
C ARG A 20 -10.26 21.90 2.10
N ALA A 21 -11.39 21.52 2.70
CA ALA A 21 -11.45 21.11 4.10
C ALA A 21 -10.65 19.82 4.34
N VAL A 22 -10.69 18.85 3.41
CA VAL A 22 -9.83 17.65 3.44
C VAL A 22 -8.34 18.03 3.32
N GLU A 23 -7.99 18.85 2.33
CA GLU A 23 -6.61 19.32 2.09
C GLU A 23 -6.04 20.11 3.27
N GLN A 24 -6.90 20.79 4.03
CA GLN A 24 -6.55 21.55 5.23
C GLN A 24 -6.67 20.75 6.54
N GLY A 25 -6.96 19.44 6.46
CA GLY A 25 -7.06 18.55 7.62
C GLY A 25 -8.24 18.84 8.55
N GLN A 26 -9.28 19.52 8.06
CA GLN A 26 -10.48 19.85 8.82
C GLN A 26 -11.44 18.66 8.93
N TRP A 27 -12.20 18.65 10.03
CA TRP A 27 -13.19 17.62 10.33
C TRP A 27 -14.40 17.70 9.39
N ILE A 28 -14.77 16.57 8.77
CA ILE A 28 -15.94 16.49 7.87
C ILE A 28 -17.04 15.65 8.53
N PRO A 29 -18.28 16.18 8.65
CA PRO A 29 -19.41 15.47 9.24
C PRO A 29 -19.77 14.17 8.52
N VAL A 30 -20.16 13.15 9.28
CA VAL A 30 -20.39 11.76 8.83
C VAL A 30 -21.38 11.64 7.66
N HIS A 31 -22.43 12.46 7.66
CA HIS A 31 -23.48 12.43 6.64
C HIS A 31 -23.03 13.00 5.27
N MET A 32 -21.86 13.66 5.20
CA MET A 32 -21.35 14.26 3.96
C MET A 32 -20.44 13.33 3.16
N ILE A 33 -20.10 12.16 3.70
CA ILE A 33 -19.23 11.15 3.04
C ILE A 33 -19.84 10.52 1.79
N PRO A 34 -21.13 10.13 1.76
CA PRO A 34 -21.75 9.63 0.53
C PRO A 34 -21.75 10.68 -0.57
N GLU A 35 -21.93 11.95 -0.21
CA GLU A 35 -21.87 13.07 -1.14
C GLU A 35 -20.43 13.33 -1.63
N LEU A 36 -19.43 13.17 -0.76
CA LEU A 36 -18.02 13.25 -1.13
C LEU A 36 -17.63 12.13 -2.12
N ALA A 37 -18.01 10.89 -1.83
CA ALA A 37 -17.77 9.74 -2.72
C ALA A 37 -18.47 9.92 -4.08
N ARG A 38 -19.72 10.38 -4.08
CA ARG A 38 -20.50 10.70 -5.29
C ARG A 38 -19.87 11.85 -6.10
N GLN A 39 -19.18 12.78 -5.44
CA GLN A 39 -18.48 13.90 -6.07
C GLN A 39 -17.05 13.56 -6.53
N MET A 40 -16.39 12.59 -5.88
CA MET A 40 -15.12 12.02 -6.35
C MET A 40 -15.31 11.15 -7.60
N GLN A 41 -16.49 10.56 -7.76
CA GLN A 41 -16.85 9.69 -8.88
C GLN A 41 -16.65 10.32 -10.27
N PRO A 42 -17.01 11.60 -10.54
CA PRO A 42 -16.69 12.28 -11.80
C PRO A 42 -15.25 12.83 -11.90
N MET A 43 -14.49 12.87 -10.79
CA MET A 43 -13.05 13.21 -10.81
C MET A 43 -12.19 12.01 -11.21
N LEU A 44 -12.73 10.80 -11.07
CA LEU A 44 -12.27 9.62 -11.76
C LEU A 44 -12.76 9.74 -13.21
N ILE A 45 -11.83 9.68 -14.18
CA ILE A 45 -12.15 9.84 -15.60
C ILE A 45 -13.23 8.80 -15.98
N PRO A 46 -14.41 9.21 -16.49
CA PRO A 46 -15.42 8.26 -16.96
C PRO A 46 -14.86 7.40 -18.09
N GLY A 47 -14.78 6.08 -17.87
CA GLY A 47 -14.17 5.12 -18.81
C GLY A 47 -12.69 4.81 -18.58
N ALA A 48 -12.06 5.40 -17.56
CA ALA A 48 -10.69 5.08 -17.13
C ALA A 48 -10.60 4.91 -15.60
N GLU A 49 -11.67 4.39 -14.96
CA GLU A 49 -11.58 3.81 -13.63
C GLU A 49 -10.58 2.67 -13.70
N ASP A 50 -9.38 2.91 -13.19
CA ASP A 50 -8.36 1.88 -13.10
C ASP A 50 -8.76 0.93 -11.96
N LEU A 51 -9.68 0.02 -12.29
CA LEU A 51 -10.23 -0.99 -11.39
C LEU A 51 -9.10 -1.76 -10.69
N GLN A 52 -7.95 -1.92 -11.34
CA GLN A 52 -6.79 -2.55 -10.76
C GLN A 52 -6.15 -1.68 -9.66
N LEU A 53 -5.93 -0.38 -9.88
CA LEU A 53 -5.41 0.51 -8.84
C LEU A 53 -6.37 0.63 -7.67
N LEU A 54 -7.67 0.73 -7.96
CA LEU A 54 -8.70 0.77 -6.93
C LEU A 54 -8.73 -0.53 -6.11
N HIS A 55 -8.59 -1.69 -6.76
CA HIS A 55 -8.49 -2.97 -6.06
C HIS A 55 -7.26 -3.03 -5.15
N LEU A 56 -6.08 -2.63 -5.65
CA LEU A 56 -4.85 -2.57 -4.85
C LEU A 56 -4.99 -1.65 -3.64
N MET A 57 -5.69 -0.53 -3.79
CA MET A 57 -5.99 0.39 -2.69
C MET A 57 -6.91 -0.22 -1.64
N LEU A 58 -8.00 -0.87 -2.07
CA LEU A 58 -8.95 -1.52 -1.17
C LEU A 58 -8.30 -2.67 -0.40
N ASP A 59 -7.51 -3.50 -1.09
CA ASP A 59 -6.77 -4.59 -0.48
C ASP A 59 -5.73 -4.07 0.52
N LEU A 60 -5.06 -2.96 0.21
CA LEU A 60 -4.14 -2.32 1.14
C LEU A 60 -4.88 -1.81 2.38
N VAL A 61 -6.03 -1.15 2.23
CA VAL A 61 -6.85 -0.69 3.37
C VAL A 61 -7.25 -1.87 4.25
N GLN A 62 -7.73 -2.96 3.66
CA GLN A 62 -8.14 -4.15 4.40
C GLN A 62 -6.95 -4.83 5.09
N THR A 63 -5.84 -5.03 4.37
CA THR A 63 -4.62 -5.67 4.89
C THR A 63 -4.02 -4.85 6.04
N THR A 64 -3.87 -3.53 5.86
CA THR A 64 -3.35 -2.65 6.91
C THR A 64 -4.28 -2.63 8.12
N SER A 65 -5.59 -2.50 7.92
CA SER A 65 -6.53 -2.46 9.06
C SER A 65 -6.54 -3.80 9.82
N THR A 66 -6.48 -4.92 9.12
CA THR A 66 -6.45 -6.26 9.72
C THR A 66 -5.15 -6.47 10.50
N TYR A 67 -4.00 -6.19 9.88
CA TYR A 67 -2.70 -6.26 10.56
C TYR A 67 -2.68 -5.42 11.83
N MET A 68 -3.08 -4.15 11.72
CA MET A 68 -3.10 -3.24 12.86
C MET A 68 -4.09 -3.70 13.94
N SER A 69 -5.19 -4.36 13.58
CA SER A 69 -6.13 -4.90 14.55
C SER A 69 -5.52 -5.99 15.44
N TYR A 70 -4.68 -6.85 14.86
CA TYR A 70 -3.94 -7.86 15.61
C TYR A 70 -2.90 -7.24 16.54
N TYR A 71 -2.26 -6.16 16.10
CA TYR A 71 -1.22 -5.49 16.88
C TYR A 71 -1.78 -4.61 18.01
N LEU A 72 -2.82 -3.82 17.73
CA LEU A 72 -3.48 -2.96 18.73
C LEU A 72 -4.14 -3.77 19.86
N SER A 73 -4.56 -5.00 19.57
CA SER A 73 -5.11 -5.91 20.57
C SER A 73 -4.05 -6.38 21.59
N ASN A 74 -2.76 -6.29 21.24
CA ASN A 74 -1.66 -6.87 22.02
C ASN A 74 -0.60 -5.85 22.49
N HIS A 75 -0.65 -4.59 22.02
CA HIS A 75 0.38 -3.59 22.29
C HIS A 75 -0.18 -2.19 22.59
N ALA A 76 0.41 -1.51 23.57
CA ALA A 76 -0.02 -0.18 24.06
C ALA A 76 0.39 0.99 23.13
N MET A 77 1.44 0.81 22.33
CA MET A 77 1.89 1.76 21.32
C MET A 77 2.20 1.00 20.03
N PHE A 78 1.82 1.60 18.91
CA PHE A 78 1.94 0.95 17.61
C PHE A 78 2.27 1.99 16.53
N GLU A 79 3.28 1.69 15.72
CA GLU A 79 3.73 2.49 14.58
C GLU A 79 3.05 2.01 13.29
N CYS A 80 2.93 2.89 12.29
CA CYS A 80 2.46 2.49 10.98
C CYS A 80 3.35 1.38 10.40
N PRO A 81 2.79 0.25 9.89
CA PRO A 81 3.59 -0.81 9.31
C PRO A 81 4.37 -0.30 8.09
N THR A 82 5.60 -0.78 7.97
CA THR A 82 6.51 -0.47 6.88
C THR A 82 5.91 -0.87 5.54
N PHE A 83 5.22 -2.01 5.48
CA PHE A 83 4.58 -2.49 4.26
C PHE A 83 3.51 -1.52 3.73
N TYR A 84 2.84 -0.74 4.59
CA TYR A 84 1.87 0.26 4.14
C TYR A 84 2.56 1.30 3.25
N SER A 85 3.65 1.86 3.73
CA SER A 85 4.39 2.90 3.01
C SER A 85 4.97 2.36 1.69
N THR A 86 5.48 1.13 1.68
CA THR A 86 6.01 0.55 0.45
C THR A 86 4.92 0.20 -0.56
N SER A 87 3.74 -0.23 -0.08
CA SER A 87 2.60 -0.54 -0.95
C SER A 87 2.02 0.73 -1.59
N VAL A 88 1.84 1.81 -0.80
CA VAL A 88 1.42 3.11 -1.35
C VAL A 88 2.44 3.60 -2.39
N TYR A 89 3.73 3.46 -2.12
CA TYR A 89 4.77 3.84 -3.07
C TYR A 89 4.70 3.02 -4.37
N TYR A 90 4.50 1.70 -4.27
CA TYR A 90 4.31 0.86 -5.43
C TYR A 90 3.12 1.32 -6.29
N ILE A 91 1.96 1.55 -5.66
CA ILE A 91 0.74 2.02 -6.34
C ILE A 91 0.99 3.38 -7.02
N TYR A 92 1.71 4.27 -6.35
CA TYR A 92 2.15 5.56 -6.92
C TYR A 92 2.99 5.37 -8.20
N LYS A 93 4.03 4.52 -8.16
CA LYS A 93 4.89 4.27 -9.34
C LYS A 93 4.14 3.58 -10.48
N LEU A 94 3.15 2.75 -10.16
CA LEU A 94 2.26 2.11 -11.15
C LEU A 94 1.36 3.13 -11.84
N ALA A 95 0.75 4.05 -11.08
CA ALA A 95 -0.08 5.12 -11.63
C ALA A 95 0.75 6.07 -12.52
N LEU A 96 1.96 6.43 -12.11
CA LEU A 96 2.86 7.24 -12.93
C LEU A 96 3.21 6.57 -14.26
N LYS A 97 3.45 5.24 -14.27
CA LYS A 97 3.71 4.48 -15.50
C LYS A 97 2.55 4.58 -16.48
N ARG A 98 1.34 4.61 -15.94
CA ARG A 98 0.08 4.77 -16.68
C ARG A 98 -0.23 6.21 -17.06
N ARG A 99 0.69 7.14 -16.78
CA ARG A 99 0.54 8.59 -17.01
C ARG A 99 -0.65 9.19 -16.26
N GLN A 100 -1.01 8.62 -15.12
CA GLN A 100 -2.04 9.13 -14.24
C GLN A 100 -1.43 10.05 -13.17
N ASN A 101 -2.24 10.95 -12.62
CA ASN A 101 -1.88 11.78 -11.48
C ASN A 101 -2.55 11.23 -10.21
N PRO A 102 -1.86 10.44 -9.37
CA PRO A 102 -2.46 9.67 -8.29
C PRO A 102 -2.70 10.50 -7.01
N VAL A 103 -3.28 11.70 -7.14
CA VAL A 103 -3.59 12.59 -6.00
C VAL A 103 -4.53 11.90 -4.99
N TYR A 104 -5.35 10.97 -5.45
CA TYR A 104 -6.24 10.19 -4.60
C TYR A 104 -5.50 9.33 -3.56
N LEU A 105 -4.21 9.02 -3.75
CA LEU A 105 -3.43 8.26 -2.76
C LEU A 105 -3.20 9.03 -1.46
N ASP A 106 -3.29 10.37 -1.47
CA ASP A 106 -3.26 11.17 -0.24
C ASP A 106 -4.44 10.84 0.70
N THR A 107 -5.55 10.34 0.15
CA THR A 107 -6.73 9.98 0.94
C THR A 107 -6.62 8.62 1.62
N LEU A 108 -5.67 7.75 1.22
CA LEU A 108 -5.53 6.41 1.79
C LEU A 108 -5.28 6.42 3.29
N ALA A 109 -4.41 7.33 3.76
CA ALA A 109 -4.11 7.46 5.18
C ALA A 109 -5.37 7.79 5.99
N VAL A 110 -6.24 8.65 5.43
CA VAL A 110 -7.52 9.03 6.04
C VAL A 110 -8.47 7.84 6.08
N VAL A 111 -8.59 7.09 4.98
CA VAL A 111 -9.48 5.92 4.87
C VAL A 111 -9.05 4.81 5.84
N VAL A 112 -7.76 4.50 5.92
CA VAL A 112 -7.25 3.50 6.88
C VAL A 112 -7.48 3.96 8.31
N LYS A 113 -7.12 5.20 8.65
CA LYS A 113 -7.34 5.74 10.01
C LYS A 113 -8.80 5.68 10.42
N ARG A 114 -9.71 5.94 9.48
CA ARG A 114 -11.15 5.82 9.71
C ARG A 114 -11.57 4.37 9.94
N ARG A 115 -11.11 3.44 9.10
CA ARG A 115 -11.41 2.01 9.27
C ARG A 115 -10.93 1.50 10.64
N LEU A 116 -9.76 1.93 11.11
CA LEU A 116 -9.27 1.62 12.44
C LEU A 116 -10.13 2.23 13.55
N ARG A 117 -10.62 3.47 13.38
CA ARG A 117 -11.52 4.09 14.33
C ARG A 117 -12.85 3.34 14.43
N ASP A 118 -13.36 2.84 13.31
CA ASP A 118 -14.58 2.03 13.28
C ASP A 118 -14.38 0.68 13.99
N LEU A 119 -13.21 0.05 13.83
CA LEU A 119 -12.85 -1.20 14.51
C LEU A 119 -12.54 -0.99 16.00
N PHE A 120 -12.00 0.17 16.38
CA PHE A 120 -11.56 0.50 17.72
C PHE A 120 -12.07 1.89 18.16
N PRO A 121 -13.39 2.04 18.41
CA PRO A 121 -13.99 3.34 18.70
C PRO A 121 -13.42 3.99 19.96
N HIS A 122 -13.05 3.17 20.95
CA HIS A 122 -12.54 3.59 22.25
C HIS A 122 -11.01 3.67 22.32
N ALA A 123 -10.29 3.44 21.21
CA ALA A 123 -8.83 3.57 21.21
C ALA A 123 -8.43 5.03 21.51
N ALA A 124 -7.72 5.24 22.62
CA ALA A 124 -7.20 6.55 23.03
C ALA A 124 -6.23 7.11 21.99
N TYR A 125 -5.47 6.24 21.33
CA TYR A 125 -4.51 6.59 20.29
C TYR A 125 -4.67 5.68 19.07
N LEU A 126 -4.55 6.27 17.88
CA LEU A 126 -4.41 5.55 16.61
C LEU A 126 -3.09 5.96 15.96
N PRO A 127 -2.40 5.03 15.28
CA PRO A 127 -1.12 5.33 14.61
C PRO A 127 -1.29 6.46 13.61
N ASN A 128 -0.30 7.35 13.56
CA ASN A 128 -0.19 8.33 12.48
C ASN A 128 0.33 7.60 11.23
N LEU A 129 -0.49 7.60 10.17
CA LEU A 129 -0.06 7.13 8.86
C LEU A 129 0.67 8.27 8.12
N PRO A 130 1.77 7.98 7.42
CA PRO A 130 2.52 9.00 6.69
C PRO A 130 1.73 9.51 5.47
N SER A 131 1.95 10.78 5.11
CA SER A 131 1.37 11.37 3.90
C SER A 131 2.03 10.82 2.62
N LEU A 132 1.37 10.97 1.47
CA LEU A 132 1.94 10.54 0.19
C LEU A 132 3.31 11.20 -0.05
N GLN A 133 3.44 12.49 0.25
CA GLN A 133 4.70 13.22 0.11
C GLN A 133 5.82 12.62 0.99
N GLN A 134 5.53 12.28 2.25
CA GLN A 134 6.50 11.63 3.14
C GLN A 134 6.89 10.23 2.61
N ILE A 135 5.92 9.48 2.09
CA ILE A 135 6.15 8.17 1.48
C ILE A 135 7.04 8.31 0.24
N ILE A 136 6.76 9.26 -0.65
CA ILE A 136 7.55 9.49 -1.87
C ILE A 136 8.99 9.88 -1.50
N ILE A 137 9.18 10.88 -0.62
CA ILE A 137 10.52 11.34 -0.22
C ILE A 137 11.32 10.19 0.41
N SER A 138 10.70 9.44 1.32
CA SER A 138 11.39 8.35 2.02
C SER A 138 11.74 7.17 1.11
N ASN A 139 10.92 6.87 0.10
CA ASN A 139 11.18 5.75 -0.81
C ASN A 139 12.07 6.13 -1.99
N HIS A 140 12.01 7.39 -2.46
CA HIS A 140 12.84 7.85 -3.57
C HIS A 140 14.34 7.80 -3.22
N PHE A 141 14.70 7.92 -1.94
CA PHE A 141 16.05 7.69 -1.44
C PHE A 141 16.67 6.35 -1.89
N TYR A 142 15.86 5.30 -2.10
CA TYR A 142 16.33 3.97 -2.51
C TYR A 142 16.45 3.79 -4.03
N GLU A 143 15.87 4.69 -4.84
CA GLU A 143 15.85 4.54 -6.30
C GLU A 143 17.20 4.85 -6.96
N GLY A 144 18.20 5.32 -6.20
CA GLY A 144 19.52 5.66 -6.70
C GLY A 144 19.55 7.02 -7.40
N GLY A 145 20.73 7.65 -7.46
CA GLY A 145 20.92 8.94 -8.13
C GLY A 145 22.01 9.83 -7.51
N VAL A 146 22.39 9.59 -6.26
CA VAL A 146 23.46 10.34 -5.59
C VAL A 146 24.73 9.50 -5.56
N GLN A 147 25.74 9.90 -6.33
CA GLN A 147 27.07 9.29 -6.27
C GLN A 147 27.63 9.41 -4.84
N GLY A 148 28.17 8.32 -4.28
CA GLY A 148 28.86 8.30 -2.98
C GLY A 148 28.11 7.69 -1.79
N ILE A 149 26.81 7.37 -1.90
CA ILE A 149 26.01 6.77 -0.79
C ILE A 149 25.44 5.38 -1.08
N TYR A 150 25.92 4.73 -2.15
CA TYR A 150 25.36 3.46 -2.65
C TYR A 150 25.36 2.33 -1.61
N GLY A 151 26.43 2.19 -0.82
CA GLY A 151 26.49 1.19 0.25
C GLY A 151 25.44 1.42 1.35
N PHE A 152 25.27 2.67 1.76
CA PHE A 152 24.29 3.06 2.79
C PHE A 152 22.83 2.89 2.31
N GLN A 153 22.57 3.12 1.02
CA GLN A 153 21.25 2.86 0.41
C GLN A 153 20.91 1.37 0.43
N LYS A 154 21.87 0.50 0.08
CA LYS A 154 21.69 -0.96 0.13
C LYS A 154 21.44 -1.48 1.54
N GLU A 155 22.24 -1.03 2.50
CA GLU A 155 22.07 -1.40 3.91
C GLU A 155 20.68 -0.98 4.43
N ARG A 156 20.25 0.25 4.15
CA ARG A 156 18.90 0.70 4.52
C ARG A 156 17.79 -0.07 3.79
N ALA A 157 18.00 -0.46 2.54
CA ALA A 157 17.04 -1.28 1.80
C ALA A 157 16.93 -2.68 2.43
N TRP A 158 18.05 -3.26 2.86
CA TRP A 158 18.09 -4.52 3.60
C TRP A 158 17.34 -4.42 4.94
N ASN A 159 17.61 -3.38 5.75
CA ASN A 159 16.90 -3.17 7.01
C ASN A 159 15.38 -3.00 6.81
N ARG A 160 14.98 -2.36 5.69
CA ARG A 160 13.56 -2.25 5.32
C ARG A 160 12.97 -3.59 4.89
N PHE A 161 13.74 -4.42 4.18
CA PHE A 161 13.36 -5.78 3.85
C PHE A 161 13.12 -6.64 5.11
N GLU A 162 14.05 -6.60 6.07
CA GLU A 162 13.89 -7.34 7.33
C GLU A 162 12.63 -6.93 8.09
N LYS A 163 12.33 -5.63 8.13
CA LYS A 163 11.08 -5.13 8.73
C LYS A 163 9.84 -5.67 8.02
N VAL A 164 9.76 -5.55 6.69
CA VAL A 164 8.60 -6.04 5.92
C VAL A 164 8.46 -7.55 6.06
N LEU A 165 9.56 -8.29 6.12
CA LEU A 165 9.55 -9.74 6.33
C LEU A 165 9.05 -10.13 7.72
N GLY A 166 9.46 -9.39 8.76
CA GLY A 166 8.96 -9.55 10.12
C GLY A 166 7.47 -9.22 10.23
N GLU A 167 7.01 -8.14 9.59
CA GLU A 167 5.60 -7.77 9.51
C GLU A 167 4.79 -8.86 8.78
N ALA A 168 5.32 -9.44 7.70
CA ALA A 168 4.69 -10.55 7.01
C ALA A 168 4.61 -11.82 7.86
N TYR A 169 5.68 -12.17 8.55
CA TYR A 169 5.70 -13.29 9.49
C TYR A 169 4.59 -13.17 10.53
N SER A 170 4.50 -12.03 11.20
CA SER A 170 3.48 -11.78 12.22
C SER A 170 2.09 -11.79 11.62
N TYR A 171 1.90 -11.12 10.48
CA TYR A 171 0.58 -11.05 9.84
C TYR A 171 0.05 -12.43 9.44
N ILE A 172 0.86 -13.23 8.74
CA ILE A 172 0.48 -14.56 8.27
C ILE A 172 0.24 -15.48 9.46
N GLY A 173 1.15 -15.46 10.44
CA GLY A 173 1.06 -16.30 11.63
C GLY A 173 -0.20 -16.02 12.44
N THR A 174 -0.47 -14.76 12.79
CA THR A 174 -1.65 -14.38 13.57
C THR A 174 -2.95 -14.57 12.78
N TYR A 175 -2.96 -14.20 11.49
CA TYR A 175 -4.15 -14.42 10.66
C TYR A 175 -4.53 -15.90 10.60
N HIS A 176 -3.55 -16.78 10.38
CA HIS A 176 -3.78 -18.22 10.35
C HIS A 176 -4.28 -18.75 11.70
N GLN A 177 -3.73 -18.27 12.81
CA GLN A 177 -4.21 -18.63 14.15
C GLN A 177 -5.67 -18.19 14.39
N CYS A 178 -6.05 -16.99 13.94
CA CYS A 178 -7.40 -16.46 14.16
C CYS A 178 -8.45 -17.04 13.20
N HIS A 179 -8.08 -17.37 11.96
CA HIS A 179 -9.04 -17.70 10.90
C HIS A 179 -8.86 -19.10 10.28
N GLY A 180 -7.81 -19.85 10.64
CA GLY A 180 -7.52 -21.17 10.08
C GLY A 180 -7.24 -21.15 8.56
N THR A 181 -6.98 -19.98 7.99
CA THR A 181 -6.75 -19.75 6.55
C THR A 181 -5.59 -18.78 6.36
N THR A 182 -5.10 -18.63 5.13
CA THR A 182 -3.98 -17.73 4.82
C THR A 182 -4.45 -16.38 4.30
N PRO A 183 -3.82 -15.26 4.70
CA PRO A 183 -4.22 -13.94 4.21
C PRO A 183 -3.73 -13.67 2.78
N ASN A 184 -4.30 -12.62 2.16
CA ASN A 184 -3.69 -11.96 1.00
C ASN A 184 -2.35 -11.31 1.44
N VAL A 185 -1.29 -11.50 0.65
CA VAL A 185 0.07 -10.99 0.91
C VAL A 185 0.61 -10.13 -0.25
N ASP A 186 -0.26 -9.41 -0.95
CA ASP A 186 0.12 -8.62 -2.12
C ASP A 186 1.18 -7.57 -1.81
N PHE A 187 1.19 -7.02 -0.59
CA PHE A 187 2.24 -6.11 -0.15
C PHE A 187 3.65 -6.74 -0.23
N LEU A 188 3.79 -8.05 -0.04
CA LEU A 188 5.06 -8.76 -0.21
C LEU A 188 5.49 -8.80 -1.68
N TYR A 189 4.56 -9.04 -2.61
CA TYR A 189 4.84 -9.01 -4.04
C TYR A 189 5.22 -7.60 -4.51
N GLN A 190 4.47 -6.59 -4.06
CA GLN A 190 4.74 -5.18 -4.34
C GLN A 190 6.11 -4.75 -3.80
N PHE A 191 6.45 -5.16 -2.57
CA PHE A 191 7.76 -4.90 -2.00
C PHE A 191 8.87 -5.65 -2.75
N ALA A 192 8.65 -6.89 -3.19
CA ALA A 192 9.63 -7.65 -3.97
C ALA A 192 10.01 -6.94 -5.29
N ILE A 193 9.02 -6.32 -5.96
CA ILE A 193 9.25 -5.48 -7.15
C ILE A 193 10.16 -4.29 -6.81
N LEU A 194 9.80 -3.53 -5.77
CA LEU A 194 10.57 -2.37 -5.34
C LEU A 194 12.00 -2.75 -4.91
N TYR A 195 12.14 -3.80 -4.11
CA TYR A 195 13.42 -4.26 -3.58
C TYR A 195 14.37 -4.73 -4.68
N THR A 196 13.84 -5.41 -5.70
CA THR A 196 14.63 -5.79 -6.87
C THR A 196 15.11 -4.58 -7.64
N LYS A 197 14.30 -3.52 -7.77
CA LYS A 197 14.78 -2.28 -8.38
C LYS A 197 15.94 -1.67 -7.58
N TYR A 198 15.85 -1.66 -6.26
CA TYR A 198 16.88 -1.07 -5.41
C TYR A 198 18.23 -1.81 -5.48
N ASN A 199 18.19 -3.12 -5.72
CA ASN A 199 19.36 -4.00 -5.58
C ASN A 199 19.76 -4.78 -6.84
N GLY A 200 19.02 -4.62 -7.95
CA GLY A 200 19.22 -5.35 -9.21
C GLY A 200 18.89 -6.85 -9.10
N GLY A 201 19.35 -7.63 -10.09
CA GLY A 201 19.07 -9.07 -10.18
C GLY A 201 19.55 -9.88 -8.96
N VAL A 202 20.65 -9.47 -8.32
CA VAL A 202 21.14 -10.09 -7.07
C VAL A 202 20.12 -9.91 -5.93
N GLY A 203 19.48 -8.74 -5.84
CA GLY A 203 18.42 -8.49 -4.86
C GLY A 203 17.18 -9.35 -5.08
N ARG A 204 16.87 -9.70 -6.33
CA ARG A 204 15.74 -10.57 -6.69
C ARG A 204 15.86 -11.96 -6.04
N GLU A 205 16.99 -12.62 -6.28
CA GLU A 205 17.24 -13.97 -5.77
C GLU A 205 17.38 -13.98 -4.26
N GLN A 206 18.07 -12.98 -3.71
CA GLN A 206 18.19 -12.81 -2.26
C GLN A 206 16.82 -12.66 -1.60
N PHE A 207 15.94 -11.81 -2.14
CA PHE A 207 14.60 -11.61 -1.60
C PHE A 207 13.78 -12.91 -1.66
N HIS A 208 13.74 -13.56 -2.83
CA HIS A 208 12.94 -14.79 -3.01
C HIS A 208 13.42 -15.89 -2.05
N ASN A 209 14.73 -16.17 -2.03
CA ASN A 209 15.28 -17.20 -1.18
C ASN A 209 15.12 -16.87 0.30
N ALA A 210 15.39 -15.64 0.73
CA ALA A 210 15.28 -15.24 2.12
C ALA A 210 13.83 -15.26 2.59
N ALA A 211 12.90 -14.63 1.85
CA ALA A 211 11.50 -14.55 2.24
C ALA A 211 10.83 -15.94 2.29
N CYS A 212 10.97 -16.75 1.23
CA CYS A 212 10.35 -18.07 1.20
C CYS A 212 10.96 -19.03 2.24
N ASN A 213 12.29 -19.06 2.39
CA ASN A 213 12.91 -19.95 3.37
C ASN A 213 12.60 -19.51 4.80
N TYR A 214 12.70 -18.21 5.10
CA TYR A 214 12.39 -17.69 6.42
C TYR A 214 10.93 -17.96 6.80
N LEU A 215 9.97 -17.56 5.96
CA LEU A 215 8.55 -17.73 6.29
C LEU A 215 8.17 -19.21 6.40
N ARG A 216 8.63 -20.06 5.48
CA ARG A 216 8.35 -21.50 5.53
C ARG A 216 8.92 -22.17 6.78
N THR A 217 10.12 -21.77 7.20
CA THR A 217 10.79 -22.37 8.37
C THR A 217 10.14 -21.93 9.67
N ASN A 218 9.73 -20.67 9.75
CA ASN A 218 9.17 -20.08 10.97
C ASN A 218 7.64 -20.22 11.08
N LEU A 219 6.94 -20.57 10.00
CA LEU A 219 5.49 -20.78 9.97
C LEU A 219 5.10 -22.16 9.39
N PRO A 220 5.61 -23.28 9.93
CA PRO A 220 5.31 -24.62 9.41
C PRO A 220 3.81 -24.96 9.45
N GLN A 221 3.06 -24.37 10.39
CA GLN A 221 1.63 -24.57 10.57
C GLN A 221 0.75 -24.04 9.43
N VAL A 222 1.28 -23.13 8.59
CA VAL A 222 0.52 -22.47 7.51
C VAL A 222 0.35 -23.40 6.29
N GLY A 223 1.15 -24.47 6.21
CA GLY A 223 1.07 -25.48 5.16
C GLY A 223 1.91 -25.18 3.92
N GLN A 224 2.36 -26.24 3.25
CA GLN A 224 3.30 -26.14 2.13
C GLN A 224 2.71 -25.49 0.86
N GLU A 225 1.40 -25.66 0.65
CA GLU A 225 0.74 -25.16 -0.54
C GLU A 225 0.78 -23.63 -0.62
N PHE A 226 0.57 -22.94 0.51
CA PHE A 226 0.70 -21.49 0.58
C PHE A 226 2.10 -21.02 0.18
N PHE A 227 3.16 -21.65 0.71
CA PHE A 227 4.53 -21.27 0.36
C PHE A 227 4.89 -21.60 -1.09
N ARG A 228 4.30 -22.66 -1.67
CA ARG A 228 4.43 -22.97 -3.10
C ARG A 228 3.81 -21.86 -3.95
N GLN A 229 2.60 -21.41 -3.61
CA GLN A 229 1.92 -20.31 -4.29
C GLN A 229 2.68 -18.99 -4.12
N LEU A 230 3.17 -18.69 -2.91
CA LEU A 230 3.99 -17.51 -2.62
C LEU A 230 5.26 -17.48 -3.48
N SER A 231 5.99 -18.61 -3.53
CA SER A 231 7.20 -18.77 -4.34
C SER A 231 6.92 -18.55 -5.84
N HIS A 232 5.85 -19.18 -6.36
CA HIS A 232 5.42 -19.00 -7.75
C HIS A 232 4.98 -17.56 -8.04
N GLY A 233 4.26 -16.92 -7.12
CA GLY A 233 3.88 -15.52 -7.18
C GLY A 233 5.09 -14.58 -7.28
N PHE A 234 6.13 -14.82 -6.46
CA PHE A 234 7.39 -14.09 -6.60
C PHE A 234 8.02 -14.31 -7.98
N GLN A 235 8.18 -15.56 -8.42
CA GLN A 235 8.78 -15.84 -9.73
C GLN A 235 8.07 -15.11 -10.88
N ASN A 236 6.74 -15.14 -10.90
CA ASN A 236 5.95 -14.47 -11.94
C ASN A 236 6.04 -12.94 -11.86
N THR A 237 5.82 -12.40 -10.66
CA THR A 237 5.82 -10.95 -10.44
C THR A 237 7.19 -10.33 -10.74
N LEU A 238 8.26 -11.02 -10.34
CA LEU A 238 9.64 -10.59 -10.58
C LEU A 238 10.03 -10.68 -12.06
N THR A 239 9.41 -11.57 -12.84
CA THR A 239 9.61 -11.69 -14.29
C THR A 239 8.87 -10.60 -15.07
N LEU A 240 7.79 -10.06 -14.51
CA LEU A 240 6.98 -8.99 -15.10
C LEU A 240 7.39 -7.58 -14.64
N GLN A 241 8.50 -7.43 -13.91
CA GLN A 241 8.93 -6.17 -13.28
C GLN A 241 9.05 -4.99 -14.24
N ASP A 242 9.64 -5.21 -15.42
CA ASP A 242 9.81 -4.16 -16.44
C ASP A 242 8.45 -3.69 -17.01
N MET A 243 7.38 -4.47 -16.82
CA MET A 243 6.01 -4.10 -17.18
C MET A 243 5.24 -3.45 -16.02
N ALA A 244 5.66 -3.65 -14.77
CA ALA A 244 4.85 -3.28 -13.59
C ALA A 244 4.94 -1.80 -13.18
N VAL A 245 6.11 -1.16 -13.13
CA VAL A 245 6.24 0.23 -12.60
C VAL A 245 7.31 1.03 -13.35
N THR A 246 7.18 2.36 -13.38
CA THR A 246 8.21 3.26 -13.94
C THR A 246 9.21 3.59 -12.86
N PHE A 247 10.48 3.65 -13.21
CA PHE A 247 11.52 4.21 -12.37
C PHE A 247 12.21 5.32 -13.15
N ALA A 248 12.74 6.33 -12.45
CA ALA A 248 13.54 7.37 -13.08
C ALA A 248 14.83 6.78 -13.64
#